data_AF-A0ABD1FEJ4-F1
#
_entry.id   AF-A0ABD1FEJ4-F1
#
_cell.length_a   1.000
_cell.length_b   1.000
_cell.length_c   1.000
_cell.angle_alpha   90.00
_cell.angle_beta   90.00
_cell.angle_gamma   90.00
#
_symmetry.space_group_name_H-M   'P 1'
#
loop_
_entity.id
_entity.type
_entity.pdbx_description
1 polymer ?
#
loop_
_entity_poly.entity_id
_entity_poly.type
_entity_poly.pdbx_seq_one_letter_code
_entity_poly.pdbx_strand_id
1 'polypeptide(L)'
;MGSTIRYPYTSEEDKKILRYIIDGHYEDKVKGVLLWKTMEKDNICPGRSWQSLHSRYKSHISKDFNRPIYELNVTEKVLLKAGVASVGNGTSARTGGISNSAEENNEVPTSNQSSKLKSSFYTLNEDRQILHFLLTENFNYSVKGRALWKYMVDQKVCPGRTWESLKTRFLKGICKNLFRPEYSLTPDQIRVIRTSIEVPSVTNQDSSGDTNRRNKNSEASFYTIDMNLSDYDTE
;
A
#
# COMPACT_ATOMS: atom_id res chain seq x y z
N MET A 1 -37.55 -4.46 23.99
CA MET A 1 -36.70 -4.61 22.79
C MET A 1 -36.89 -3.38 21.91
N GLY A 2 -35.90 -2.52 21.77
CA GLY A 2 -35.99 -1.33 20.93
C GLY A 2 -35.82 -1.70 19.46
N SER A 3 -36.87 -1.55 18.66
CA SER A 3 -36.79 -1.65 17.20
C SER A 3 -35.80 -0.62 16.70
N THR A 4 -34.62 -1.06 16.25
CA THR A 4 -33.64 -0.15 15.64
C THR A 4 -34.25 0.36 14.32
N ILE A 5 -34.76 1.58 14.32
CA ILE A 5 -35.27 2.23 13.11
C ILE A 5 -34.12 2.28 12.09
N ARG A 6 -34.22 1.48 11.04
CA ARG A 6 -33.22 1.46 9.97
C ARG A 6 -33.53 2.61 9.02
N TYR A 7 -32.75 3.69 9.14
CA TYR A 7 -32.85 4.80 8.20
C TYR A 7 -32.45 4.34 6.79
N PRO A 8 -33.13 4.80 5.73
CA PRO A 8 -32.70 4.54 4.36
C PRO A 8 -31.33 5.20 4.10
N TYR A 9 -30.55 4.65 3.17
CA TYR A 9 -29.30 5.26 2.75
C TYR A 9 -29.56 6.53 1.94
N THR A 10 -28.88 7.61 2.29
CA THR A 10 -28.88 8.85 1.52
C THR A 10 -27.88 8.79 0.36
N SER A 11 -28.08 9.64 -0.65
CA SER A 11 -27.11 9.81 -1.74
C SER A 11 -25.75 10.28 -1.22
N GLU A 12 -25.75 11.09 -0.16
CA GLU A 12 -24.53 11.57 0.49
C GLU A 12 -23.74 10.44 1.16
N GLU A 13 -24.42 9.48 1.80
CA GLU A 13 -23.76 8.28 2.33
C GLU A 13 -23.16 7.42 1.20
N ASP A 14 -23.89 7.23 0.09
CA ASP A 14 -23.37 6.49 -1.07
C ASP A 14 -22.13 7.19 -1.67
N LYS A 15 -22.15 8.52 -1.78
CA LYS A 15 -20.99 9.33 -2.21
C LYS A 15 -19.80 9.13 -1.27
N LYS A 16 -20.00 9.19 0.04
CA LYS A 16 -18.93 8.96 1.03
C LYS A 16 -18.33 7.57 0.92
N ILE A 17 -19.14 6.55 0.69
CA ILE A 17 -18.66 5.18 0.45
C ILE A 17 -17.77 5.14 -0.80
N LEU A 18 -18.24 5.72 -1.90
CA LEU A 18 -17.51 5.75 -3.17
C LEU A 18 -16.19 6.54 -3.06
N ARG A 19 -16.23 7.72 -2.47
CA ARG A 19 -15.06 8.59 -2.25
C ARG A 19 -14.02 7.87 -1.42
N TYR A 20 -14.40 7.24 -0.31
CA TYR A 20 -13.46 6.47 0.49
C TYR A 20 -12.78 5.34 -0.29
N ILE A 21 -13.51 4.66 -1.19
CA ILE A 21 -12.95 3.59 -2.03
C ILE A 21 -12.01 4.17 -3.09
N ILE A 22 -12.39 5.25 -3.76
CA ILE A 22 -11.61 5.89 -4.83
C ILE A 22 -10.36 6.56 -4.25
N ASP A 23 -10.54 7.44 -3.26
CA ASP A 23 -9.48 8.22 -2.65
C ASP A 23 -8.49 7.33 -1.88
N GLY A 24 -8.98 6.21 -1.34
CA GLY A 24 -8.19 5.17 -0.70
C GLY A 24 -7.61 4.12 -1.67
N HIS A 25 -7.95 4.19 -2.96
CA HIS A 25 -7.61 3.21 -3.98
C HIS A 25 -7.86 1.76 -3.55
N TYR A 26 -9.07 1.52 -3.02
CA TYR A 26 -9.53 0.23 -2.51
C TYR A 26 -10.41 -0.50 -3.52
N GLU A 27 -10.38 -0.15 -4.81
CA GLU A 27 -11.26 -0.69 -5.85
C GLU A 27 -11.09 -2.21 -6.01
N ASP A 28 -9.86 -2.71 -5.88
CA ASP A 28 -9.56 -4.15 -5.89
C ASP A 28 -9.88 -4.84 -4.55
N LYS A 29 -10.13 -4.06 -3.48
CA LYS A 29 -10.40 -4.55 -2.12
C LYS A 29 -11.87 -4.55 -1.73
N VAL A 30 -12.76 -4.05 -2.59
CA VAL A 30 -14.22 -3.97 -2.31
C VAL A 30 -14.88 -5.31 -1.99
N LYS A 31 -14.25 -6.43 -2.36
CA LYS A 31 -14.72 -7.79 -2.05
C LYS A 31 -14.36 -8.26 -0.64
N GLY A 32 -13.37 -7.63 0.02
CA GLY A 32 -12.84 -8.05 1.31
C GLY A 32 -13.55 -7.41 2.50
N VAL A 33 -13.81 -8.21 3.55
CA VAL A 33 -14.47 -7.74 4.80
C VAL A 33 -13.69 -6.63 5.51
N LEU A 34 -12.36 -6.65 5.39
CA LEU A 34 -11.48 -5.73 6.11
C LEU A 34 -11.66 -4.27 5.68
N LEU A 35 -11.98 -4.01 4.42
CA LEU A 35 -12.22 -2.66 3.91
C LEU A 35 -13.42 -2.04 4.64
N TRP A 36 -14.54 -2.77 4.64
CA TRP A 36 -15.80 -2.33 5.23
C TRP A 36 -15.68 -2.09 6.74
N LYS A 37 -14.94 -2.95 7.45
CA LYS A 37 -14.65 -2.75 8.89
C LYS A 37 -13.80 -1.51 9.13
N THR A 38 -12.89 -1.20 8.22
CA THR A 38 -12.08 0.03 8.30
C THR A 38 -12.97 1.25 8.09
N MET A 39 -13.88 1.23 7.10
CA MET A 39 -14.84 2.32 6.86
C MET A 39 -15.77 2.58 8.06
N GLU A 40 -16.23 1.53 8.74
CA GLU A 40 -17.02 1.65 9.98
C GLU A 40 -16.18 2.26 11.11
N LYS A 41 -14.94 1.79 11.29
CA LYS A 41 -14.01 2.32 12.30
C LYS A 41 -13.71 3.80 12.07
N ASP A 42 -13.56 4.19 10.81
CA ASP A 42 -13.28 5.57 10.41
C ASP A 42 -14.56 6.42 10.37
N ASN A 43 -15.70 5.84 10.76
CA ASN A 43 -16.99 6.50 10.93
C ASN A 43 -17.47 7.26 9.68
N ILE A 44 -17.25 6.66 8.50
CA ILE A 44 -17.57 7.29 7.21
C ILE A 44 -19.08 7.56 7.07
N CYS A 45 -19.92 6.69 7.63
CA CYS A 45 -21.37 6.89 7.72
C CYS A 45 -21.82 6.64 9.17
N PRO A 46 -22.02 7.70 9.98
CA PRO A 46 -22.37 7.56 11.39
C PRO A 46 -23.61 6.70 11.61
N GLY A 47 -23.51 5.74 12.54
CA GLY A 47 -24.60 4.81 12.85
C GLY A 47 -24.83 3.69 11.82
N ARG A 48 -23.97 3.57 10.79
CA ARG A 48 -23.97 2.43 9.87
C ARG A 48 -22.92 1.42 10.29
N SER A 49 -23.33 0.15 10.31
CA SER A 49 -22.37 -0.94 10.51
C SER A 49 -21.65 -1.32 9.22
N TRP A 50 -20.47 -1.93 9.34
CA TRP A 50 -19.73 -2.40 8.17
C TRP A 50 -20.52 -3.39 7.31
N GLN A 51 -21.37 -4.24 7.91
CA GLN A 51 -22.24 -5.16 7.17
C GLN A 51 -23.25 -4.39 6.33
N SER A 52 -23.78 -3.29 6.88
CA SER A 52 -24.73 -2.42 6.20
C SER A 52 -24.08 -1.72 5.01
N LEU A 53 -22.88 -1.16 5.19
CA LEU A 53 -22.10 -0.51 4.13
C LEU A 53 -21.79 -1.48 2.98
N HIS A 54 -21.26 -2.65 3.31
CA HIS A 54 -20.94 -3.69 2.33
C HIS A 54 -22.19 -4.14 1.55
N SER A 55 -23.29 -4.37 2.26
CA SER A 55 -24.55 -4.77 1.64
C SER A 55 -25.07 -3.67 0.72
N ARG A 56 -25.08 -2.41 1.16
CA ARG A 56 -25.49 -1.25 0.36
C ARG A 56 -24.67 -1.14 -0.92
N TYR A 57 -23.35 -1.23 -0.79
CA TYR A 57 -22.45 -1.17 -1.93
C TYR A 57 -22.76 -2.29 -2.93
N LYS A 58 -22.77 -3.55 -2.49
CA LYS A 58 -23.00 -4.72 -3.35
C LYS A 58 -24.38 -4.72 -4.02
N SER A 59 -25.41 -4.26 -3.32
CA SER A 59 -26.80 -4.39 -3.78
C SER A 59 -27.33 -3.19 -4.56
N HIS A 60 -26.75 -2.00 -4.36
CA HIS A 60 -27.24 -0.76 -4.97
C HIS A 60 -26.14 -0.03 -5.73
N ILE A 61 -25.03 0.31 -5.06
CA ILE A 61 -23.98 1.17 -5.65
C ILE A 61 -23.28 0.45 -6.81
N SER A 62 -22.86 -0.81 -6.61
CA SER A 62 -22.07 -1.55 -7.59
C SER A 62 -22.84 -1.99 -8.83
N LYS A 63 -24.17 -1.84 -8.83
CA LYS A 63 -25.01 -2.17 -10.00
C LYS A 63 -24.95 -1.09 -11.07
N ASP A 64 -24.76 0.16 -10.64
CA ASP A 64 -24.83 1.30 -11.55
C ASP A 64 -24.01 2.48 -11.03
N PHE A 65 -22.74 2.53 -11.43
CA PHE A 65 -21.85 3.66 -11.16
C PHE A 65 -22.10 4.87 -12.08
N ASN A 66 -23.00 4.76 -13.07
CA ASN A 66 -23.28 5.84 -14.02
C ASN A 66 -24.29 6.84 -13.50
N ARG A 67 -24.89 6.59 -12.33
CA ARG A 67 -25.88 7.48 -11.75
C ARG A 67 -25.31 8.89 -11.56
N PRO A 68 -25.98 9.94 -12.09
CA PRO A 68 -25.53 11.32 -11.96
C PRO A 68 -25.36 11.76 -10.50
N ILE A 69 -26.19 11.19 -9.60
CA ILE A 69 -26.16 11.48 -8.16
C ILE A 69 -24.82 11.18 -7.48
N TYR A 70 -23.93 10.40 -8.10
CA TYR A 70 -22.61 10.10 -7.53
C TYR A 70 -21.51 11.05 -8.00
N GLU A 71 -21.77 11.88 -9.03
CA GLU A 71 -20.82 12.87 -9.55
C GLU A 71 -19.43 12.26 -9.86
N LEU A 72 -19.42 11.03 -10.36
CA LEU A 72 -18.18 10.32 -10.70
C LEU A 72 -17.70 10.72 -12.10
N ASN A 73 -16.41 10.96 -12.23
CA ASN A 73 -15.77 11.18 -13.52
C ASN A 73 -15.58 9.84 -14.29
N VAL A 74 -15.19 9.92 -15.56
CA VAL A 74 -15.03 8.74 -16.42
C VAL A 74 -13.97 7.79 -15.88
N THR A 75 -12.85 8.32 -15.38
CA THR A 75 -11.74 7.53 -14.83
C THR A 75 -12.15 6.77 -13.57
N GLU A 76 -12.83 7.43 -12.64
CA GLU A 76 -13.34 6.84 -11.38
C GLU A 76 -14.31 5.68 -11.66
N LYS A 77 -15.19 5.85 -12.65
CA LYS A 77 -16.11 4.79 -13.09
C LYS A 77 -15.36 3.58 -13.64
N VAL A 78 -14.30 3.81 -14.41
CA VAL A 78 -13.45 2.74 -14.95
C VAL A 78 -12.73 1.98 -13.83
N LEU A 79 -12.16 2.70 -12.85
CA LEU A 79 -11.45 2.10 -11.71
C LEU A 79 -12.38 1.18 -10.89
N LEU A 80 -13.57 1.68 -10.54
CA LEU A 80 -14.56 0.90 -9.78
C LEU A 80 -15.05 -0.33 -10.56
N LYS A 81 -15.26 -0.19 -11.88
CA LYS A 81 -15.71 -1.31 -12.72
C LYS A 81 -14.61 -2.37 -12.89
N ALA A 82 -13.35 -1.96 -13.03
CA ALA A 82 -12.21 -2.88 -13.12
C ALA A 82 -12.02 -3.69 -11.82
N GLY A 83 -12.15 -3.04 -10.66
CA GLY A 83 -12.09 -3.71 -9.35
C GLY A 83 -13.18 -4.78 -9.16
N VAL A 84 -14.38 -4.54 -9.72
CA VAL A 84 -15.47 -5.52 -9.72
C VAL A 84 -15.21 -6.67 -10.70
N ALA A 85 -14.72 -6.37 -11.91
CA ALA A 85 -14.58 -7.29 -13.04
C ALA A 85 -13.40 -8.30 -12.94
N SER A 86 -12.39 -8.06 -12.11
CA SER A 86 -11.16 -8.89 -12.05
C SER A 86 -11.34 -10.35 -11.55
N VAL A 87 -12.54 -10.91 -11.49
CA VAL A 87 -12.79 -12.31 -11.08
C VAL A 87 -13.84 -12.93 -11.99
N GLY A 88 -13.38 -13.42 -13.14
CA GLY A 88 -14.14 -14.26 -14.05
C GLY A 88 -13.28 -15.41 -14.53
N ASN A 89 -12.82 -16.26 -13.60
CA ASN A 89 -12.49 -17.68 -13.79
C ASN A 89 -11.78 -18.21 -12.53
N GLY A 90 -12.44 -19.10 -11.80
CA GLY A 90 -11.92 -19.70 -10.58
C GLY A 90 -13.05 -20.37 -9.81
N THR A 91 -13.23 -21.64 -10.10
CA THR A 91 -14.32 -22.52 -9.68
C THR A 91 -14.52 -22.60 -8.16
N SER A 92 -15.81 -22.64 -7.82
CA SER A 92 -16.38 -23.03 -6.53
C SER A 92 -16.05 -24.50 -6.22
N ALA A 93 -15.46 -24.77 -5.05
CA ALA A 93 -15.80 -25.92 -4.18
C ALA A 93 -14.85 -25.99 -2.98
N ARG A 94 -15.34 -25.61 -1.79
CA ARG A 94 -15.24 -26.39 -0.54
C ARG A 94 -15.73 -25.55 0.63
N THR A 95 -17.05 -25.64 0.85
CA THR A 95 -17.72 -25.22 2.08
C THR A 95 -17.48 -26.30 3.12
N GLY A 96 -16.49 -26.12 3.98
CA GLY A 96 -16.32 -26.88 5.23
C GLY A 96 -16.80 -26.02 6.38
N GLY A 97 -17.89 -26.43 7.01
CA GLY A 97 -18.41 -25.78 8.22
C GLY A 97 -17.48 -25.96 9.41
N ILE A 98 -17.69 -25.13 10.43
CA ILE A 98 -17.63 -25.51 11.84
C ILE A 98 -18.45 -24.48 12.63
N SER A 99 -19.27 -25.04 13.51
CA SER A 99 -20.28 -24.42 14.36
C SER A 99 -19.70 -23.56 15.47
N ASN A 100 -20.44 -22.53 15.85
CA ASN A 100 -20.29 -21.85 17.14
C ASN A 100 -20.97 -22.69 18.23
N SER A 101 -20.31 -22.83 19.38
CA SER A 101 -20.98 -23.11 20.66
C SER A 101 -20.36 -22.20 21.70
N ALA A 102 -21.24 -21.56 22.46
CA ALA A 102 -20.93 -20.65 23.54
C ALA A 102 -20.40 -21.41 24.74
N GLU A 103 -19.50 -20.80 25.51
CA GLU A 103 -19.48 -20.96 26.97
C GLU A 103 -18.69 -19.81 27.61
N GLU A 104 -19.32 -19.26 28.64
CA GLU A 104 -18.92 -18.24 29.59
C GLU A 104 -18.04 -18.86 30.67
N ASN A 105 -16.98 -18.18 31.13
CA ASN A 105 -16.52 -18.20 32.52
C ASN A 105 -15.42 -17.16 32.80
N ASN A 106 -15.42 -16.68 34.04
CA ASN A 106 -14.74 -15.50 34.60
C ASN A 106 -13.25 -15.71 35.03
N GLU A 107 -12.60 -14.56 35.28
CA GLU A 107 -11.39 -14.26 36.09
C GLU A 107 -10.02 -14.02 35.42
N VAL A 108 -9.37 -12.93 35.89
CA VAL A 108 -8.14 -12.23 35.45
C VAL A 108 -6.96 -12.60 36.39
N PRO A 109 -5.71 -12.10 36.25
CA PRO A 109 -4.95 -11.55 35.12
C PRO A 109 -3.55 -12.17 34.97
N THR A 110 -2.92 -12.00 33.79
CA THR A 110 -1.48 -11.80 33.52
C THR A 110 -1.07 -12.45 32.20
N SER A 111 -0.01 -11.92 31.60
CA SER A 111 0.71 -12.39 30.41
C SER A 111 0.36 -11.69 29.09
N ASN A 112 1.26 -10.77 28.72
CA ASN A 112 1.76 -10.56 27.37
C ASN A 112 0.74 -10.77 26.25
N GLN A 113 -0.25 -9.90 26.19
CA GLN A 113 -1.01 -9.73 24.97
C GLN A 113 -0.11 -9.04 23.95
N SER A 114 0.62 -9.87 23.19
CA SER A 114 0.93 -9.54 21.81
C SER A 114 -0.41 -9.32 21.12
N SER A 115 -0.94 -8.09 21.21
CA SER A 115 -2.11 -7.67 20.49
C SER A 115 -1.75 -7.84 19.03
N LYS A 116 -2.18 -8.96 18.45
CA LYS A 116 -2.01 -9.33 17.05
C LYS A 116 -2.47 -8.12 16.27
N LEU A 117 -1.50 -7.28 15.85
CA LEU A 117 -1.77 -5.96 15.30
C LEU A 117 -2.75 -6.19 14.17
N LYS A 118 -3.98 -5.70 14.34
CA LYS A 118 -5.04 -5.81 13.34
C LYS A 118 -4.38 -5.37 12.03
N SER A 119 -4.41 -6.25 11.02
CA SER A 119 -3.96 -5.93 9.67
C SER A 119 -4.80 -4.76 9.18
N SER A 120 -4.35 -3.56 9.48
CA SER A 120 -5.01 -2.33 9.06
C SER A 120 -4.47 -2.01 7.66
N PHE A 121 -5.32 -1.60 6.74
CA PHE A 121 -4.85 -1.18 5.43
C PHE A 121 -4.05 0.11 5.55
N TYR A 122 -3.07 0.28 4.66
CA TYR A 122 -2.36 1.54 4.51
C TYR A 122 -3.28 2.55 3.84
N THR A 123 -3.35 3.74 4.41
CA THR A 123 -4.05 4.91 3.84
C THR A 123 -3.11 5.69 2.92
N LEU A 124 -3.68 6.49 2.02
CA LEU A 124 -2.89 7.39 1.17
C LEU A 124 -2.06 8.37 2.02
N ASN A 125 -2.61 8.81 3.17
CA ASN A 125 -1.90 9.68 4.09
C ASN A 125 -0.69 8.98 4.74
N GLU A 126 -0.80 7.71 5.11
CA GLU A 126 0.36 6.93 5.56
C GLU A 126 1.41 6.77 4.46
N ASP A 127 1.00 6.52 3.22
CA ASP A 127 1.95 6.43 2.09
C ASP A 127 2.66 7.77 1.83
N ARG A 128 1.94 8.89 1.91
CA ARG A 128 2.53 10.24 1.79
C ARG A 128 3.48 10.54 2.94
N GLN A 129 3.16 10.14 4.17
CA GLN A 129 4.08 10.30 5.30
C GLN A 129 5.36 9.48 5.11
N ILE A 130 5.25 8.26 4.60
CA ILE A 130 6.41 7.44 4.23
C ILE A 130 7.27 8.16 3.18
N LEU A 131 6.67 8.66 2.11
CA LEU A 131 7.37 9.36 1.03
C LEU A 131 8.00 10.68 1.50
N HIS A 132 7.25 11.49 2.24
CA HIS A 132 7.71 12.76 2.77
C HIS A 132 8.93 12.57 3.68
N PHE A 133 8.88 11.56 4.55
CA PHE A 133 10.00 11.24 5.43
C PHE A 133 11.26 10.85 4.63
N LEU A 134 11.11 10.03 3.58
CA LEU A 134 12.22 9.62 2.71
C LEU A 134 12.84 10.77 1.90
N LEU A 135 12.08 11.82 1.61
CA LEU A 135 12.53 12.98 0.85
C LEU A 135 13.12 14.09 1.72
N THR A 136 12.58 14.25 2.93
CA THR A 136 13.00 15.31 3.87
C THR A 136 14.31 14.96 4.55
N GLU A 137 14.42 13.72 5.00
CA GLU A 137 15.60 13.24 5.67
C GLU A 137 16.54 12.69 4.59
N ASN A 138 17.58 13.46 4.28
CA ASN A 138 18.56 13.13 3.24
C ASN A 138 19.42 11.94 3.70
N PHE A 139 18.90 10.72 3.54
CA PHE A 139 19.45 9.55 4.21
C PHE A 139 20.72 9.01 3.56
N ASN A 140 21.81 8.99 4.34
CA ASN A 140 22.95 8.10 4.15
C ASN A 140 22.60 6.60 4.38
N TYR A 141 21.38 6.30 4.83
CA TYR A 141 20.92 4.94 5.05
C TYR A 141 20.32 4.34 3.78
N SER A 142 20.78 3.15 3.40
CA SER A 142 20.16 2.39 2.31
C SER A 142 18.69 2.09 2.60
N VAL A 143 17.81 2.39 1.64
CA VAL A 143 16.37 2.08 1.68
C VAL A 143 16.11 0.56 1.85
N LYS A 144 17.09 -0.28 1.49
CA LYS A 144 17.04 -1.73 1.73
C LYS A 144 17.39 -2.11 3.17
N GLY A 145 18.15 -1.27 3.88
CA GLY A 145 18.62 -1.49 5.25
C GLY A 145 17.51 -1.41 6.29
N ARG A 146 17.72 -2.07 7.44
CA ARG A 146 16.72 -2.12 8.54
C ARG A 146 16.68 -0.84 9.38
N ALA A 147 17.79 -0.12 9.47
CA ALA A 147 17.96 1.04 10.35
C ALA A 147 16.96 2.16 10.03
N LEU A 148 16.84 2.50 8.75
CA LEU A 148 15.90 3.51 8.26
C LEU A 148 14.46 3.25 8.72
N TRP A 149 13.96 2.03 8.50
CA TRP A 149 12.57 1.69 8.82
C TRP A 149 12.31 1.62 10.32
N LYS A 150 13.31 1.25 11.13
CA LYS A 150 13.20 1.34 12.59
C LYS A 150 13.12 2.79 13.03
N TYR A 151 13.99 3.63 12.48
CA TYR A 151 13.99 5.06 12.76
C TYR A 151 12.64 5.71 12.41
N MET A 152 12.00 5.33 11.30
CA MET A 152 10.65 5.77 10.97
C MET A 152 9.59 5.40 12.02
N VAL A 153 9.71 4.22 12.61
CA VAL A 153 8.80 3.78 13.69
C VAL A 153 9.05 4.59 14.97
N ASP A 154 10.32 4.84 15.30
CA ASP A 154 10.71 5.64 16.46
C ASP A 154 10.24 7.10 16.31
N GLN A 155 10.31 7.65 15.09
CA GLN A 155 9.76 8.96 14.73
C GLN A 155 8.23 8.97 14.59
N LYS A 156 7.57 7.83 14.80
CA LYS A 156 6.11 7.68 14.73
C LYS A 156 5.49 8.14 13.40
N VAL A 157 6.20 7.96 12.29
CA VAL A 157 5.74 8.35 10.93
C VAL A 157 4.38 7.72 10.60
N CYS A 158 4.17 6.46 10.98
CA CYS A 158 2.87 5.81 10.92
C CYS A 158 2.61 5.09 12.25
N PRO A 159 1.89 5.71 13.20
CA PRO A 159 1.70 5.14 14.53
C PRO A 159 0.99 3.79 14.47
N GLY A 160 1.49 2.81 15.24
CA GLY A 160 0.96 1.45 15.28
C GLY A 160 1.42 0.53 14.14
N ARG A 161 2.31 1.00 13.24
CA ARG A 161 2.95 0.18 12.22
C ARG A 161 4.31 -0.34 12.68
N THR A 162 4.67 -1.53 12.23
CA THR A 162 6.00 -2.10 12.43
C THR A 162 6.92 -1.72 11.27
N TRP A 163 8.24 -1.68 11.53
CA TRP A 163 9.24 -1.36 10.51
C TRP A 163 9.17 -2.32 9.31
N GLU A 164 8.85 -3.61 9.54
CA GLU A 164 8.65 -4.62 8.48
C GLU A 164 7.46 -4.27 7.59
N SER A 165 6.37 -3.80 8.20
CA SER A 165 5.16 -3.42 7.47
C SER A 165 5.40 -2.17 6.62
N LEU A 166 6.13 -1.17 7.13
CA LEU A 166 6.48 0.04 6.38
C LEU A 166 7.37 -0.27 5.19
N LYS A 167 8.44 -1.04 5.44
CA LYS A 167 9.35 -1.52 4.38
C LYS A 167 8.59 -2.29 3.30
N THR A 168 7.73 -3.21 3.71
CA THR A 168 6.95 -4.02 2.77
C THR A 168 5.98 -3.18 1.97
N ARG A 169 5.27 -2.24 2.62
CA ARG A 169 4.34 -1.32 1.93
C ARG A 169 5.08 -0.48 0.89
N PHE A 170 6.22 0.07 1.27
CA PHE A 170 7.04 0.85 0.37
C PHE A 170 7.52 0.03 -0.83
N LEU A 171 8.20 -1.10 -0.60
CA LEU A 171 8.80 -1.90 -1.68
C LEU A 171 7.75 -2.55 -2.59
N LYS A 172 6.66 -3.09 -2.03
CA LYS A 172 5.66 -3.83 -2.82
C LYS A 172 4.54 -2.96 -3.36
N GLY A 173 4.23 -1.85 -2.71
CA GLY A 173 3.11 -0.97 -3.04
C GLY A 173 3.56 0.35 -3.65
N ILE A 174 4.19 1.20 -2.83
CA ILE A 174 4.50 2.58 -3.19
C ILE A 174 5.52 2.65 -4.33
N CYS A 175 6.63 1.91 -4.22
CA CYS A 175 7.74 1.91 -5.18
C CYS A 175 7.29 1.55 -6.62
N LYS A 176 6.32 0.64 -6.75
CA LYS A 176 5.79 0.23 -8.06
C LYS A 176 4.90 1.29 -8.71
N ASN A 177 4.46 2.28 -7.92
CA ASN A 177 3.43 3.23 -8.28
C ASN A 177 3.88 4.69 -8.01
N LEU A 178 5.19 4.97 -7.99
CA LEU A 178 5.72 6.30 -7.65
C LEU A 178 5.23 7.44 -8.57
N PHE A 179 4.82 7.12 -9.80
CA PHE A 179 4.29 8.08 -10.78
C PHE A 179 2.83 8.45 -10.54
N ARG A 180 2.21 7.96 -9.46
CA ARG A 180 0.82 8.29 -9.13
C ARG A 180 0.67 9.80 -8.84
N PRO A 181 -0.26 10.50 -9.52
CA PRO A 181 -0.47 11.93 -9.30
C PRO A 181 -0.89 12.26 -7.86
N GLU A 182 -1.51 11.31 -7.16
CA GLU A 182 -1.99 11.45 -5.79
C GLU A 182 -0.86 11.55 -4.75
N TYR A 183 0.38 11.16 -5.10
CA TYR A 183 1.53 11.39 -4.24
C TYR A 183 2.12 12.79 -4.40
N SER A 184 1.71 13.54 -5.43
CA SER A 184 2.18 14.90 -5.69
C SER A 184 3.71 15.01 -5.72
N LEU A 185 4.39 13.98 -6.22
CA LEU A 185 5.84 13.93 -6.32
C LEU A 185 6.32 14.60 -7.60
N THR A 186 7.38 15.38 -7.51
CA THR A 186 8.06 15.92 -8.69
C THR A 186 8.88 14.82 -9.39
N PRO A 187 9.16 14.93 -10.70
CA PRO A 187 10.02 13.99 -11.40
C PRO A 187 11.40 13.83 -10.74
N ASP A 188 11.95 14.91 -10.16
CA ASP A 188 13.21 14.87 -9.42
C ASP A 188 13.11 14.06 -8.13
N GLN A 189 12.04 14.22 -7.37
CA GLN A 189 11.80 13.41 -6.16
C GLN A 189 11.66 11.93 -6.49
N ILE A 190 10.95 11.59 -7.58
CA ILE A 190 10.83 10.21 -8.06
C ILE A 190 12.22 9.66 -8.44
N ARG A 191 13.05 10.46 -9.12
CA ARG A 191 14.42 10.07 -9.49
C ARG A 191 15.25 9.77 -8.24
N VAL A 192 15.27 10.67 -7.25
CA VAL A 192 16.01 10.49 -5.99
C VAL A 192 15.59 9.19 -5.28
N ILE A 193 14.28 8.96 -5.17
CA ILE A 193 13.76 7.74 -4.54
C ILE A 193 14.20 6.50 -5.32
N ARG A 194 14.12 6.50 -6.66
CA ARG A 194 14.56 5.36 -7.47
C ARG A 194 16.05 5.08 -7.32
N THR A 195 16.88 6.11 -7.43
CA THR A 195 18.33 5.97 -7.28
C THR A 195 18.70 5.37 -5.92
N SER A 196 18.03 5.78 -4.84
CA SER A 196 18.25 5.25 -3.48
C SER A 196 17.91 3.75 -3.31
N ILE A 197 17.13 3.17 -4.24
CA ILE A 197 16.76 1.75 -4.26
C ILE A 197 17.73 0.95 -5.13
N GLU A 198 18.24 1.56 -6.20
CA GLU A 198 19.04 0.92 -7.24
C GLU A 198 20.54 0.82 -6.92
N VAL A 199 21.06 1.55 -5.91
CA VAL A 199 22.51 1.52 -5.60
C VAL A 199 22.98 0.07 -5.35
N PRO A 200 23.87 -0.47 -6.22
CA PRO A 200 24.60 -1.69 -5.95
C PRO A 200 25.65 -1.37 -4.89
N SER A 201 25.78 -2.27 -3.92
CA SER A 201 26.91 -2.35 -3.02
C SER A 201 28.24 -2.33 -3.80
N VAL A 202 28.83 -1.15 -4.00
CA VAL A 202 30.26 -1.05 -4.31
C VAL A 202 30.98 -1.27 -2.98
N THR A 203 31.20 -2.53 -2.64
CA THR A 203 32.14 -2.89 -1.58
C THR A 203 33.54 -2.61 -2.09
N ASN A 204 34.12 -1.53 -1.57
CA ASN A 204 35.56 -1.31 -1.55
C ASN A 204 36.27 -2.57 -1.00
N GLN A 205 37.20 -3.12 -1.77
CA GLN A 205 38.28 -3.95 -1.26
C GLN A 205 39.53 -3.08 -1.26
N ASP A 206 39.80 -2.43 -0.13
CA ASP A 206 41.13 -1.93 0.18
C ASP A 206 41.86 -2.96 1.05
N SER A 207 43.03 -3.36 0.54
CA SER A 207 44.27 -3.66 1.25
C SER A 207 44.24 -4.53 2.51
N SER A 208 44.68 -5.77 2.34
CA SER A 208 45.66 -6.38 3.26
C SER A 208 46.61 -7.23 2.44
N GLY A 209 47.89 -6.85 2.44
CA GLY A 209 48.95 -7.70 1.90
C GLY A 209 49.10 -8.95 2.76
N ASP A 210 49.28 -10.11 2.13
CA ASP A 210 50.57 -10.81 2.18
C ASP A 210 50.60 -12.03 1.24
N THR A 211 51.76 -12.19 0.60
CA THR A 211 52.34 -13.38 -0.07
C THR A 211 51.56 -14.27 -1.08
N ASN A 212 52.04 -14.19 -2.33
CA ASN A 212 52.61 -15.29 -3.12
C ASN A 212 51.70 -16.40 -3.70
N ARG A 213 51.74 -16.50 -5.05
CA ARG A 213 52.03 -17.68 -5.90
C ARG A 213 50.97 -18.07 -6.96
N ARG A 214 51.45 -18.11 -8.22
CA ARG A 214 51.06 -18.90 -9.41
C ARG A 214 49.85 -18.46 -10.29
N ASN A 215 50.21 -17.66 -11.29
CA ASN A 215 50.05 -17.88 -12.74
C ASN A 215 49.10 -19.00 -13.23
N LYS A 216 48.06 -18.62 -14.01
CA LYS A 216 47.84 -19.08 -15.40
C LYS A 216 46.67 -18.34 -16.07
N ASN A 217 46.93 -17.92 -17.32
CA ASN A 217 46.04 -17.29 -18.29
C ASN A 217 44.65 -17.95 -18.44
N SER A 218 43.63 -17.10 -18.63
CA SER A 218 42.66 -17.25 -19.70
C SER A 218 42.07 -15.89 -20.09
N GLU A 219 42.42 -15.51 -21.31
CA GLU A 219 42.05 -14.36 -22.11
C GLU A 219 40.55 -14.35 -22.43
N ALA A 220 39.90 -13.16 -22.43
CA ALA A 220 39.05 -12.67 -23.52
C ALA A 220 38.17 -11.46 -23.12
N SER A 221 38.23 -10.45 -24.00
CA SER A 221 37.16 -9.50 -24.34
C SER A 221 36.99 -8.22 -23.50
N PHE A 222 37.93 -7.29 -23.72
CA PHE A 222 37.65 -5.85 -23.67
C PHE A 222 36.89 -5.46 -24.95
N TYR A 223 35.64 -4.99 -24.83
CA TYR A 223 35.06 -4.08 -25.81
C TYR A 223 35.20 -2.65 -25.29
N THR A 224 36.13 -1.92 -25.91
CA THR A 224 36.16 -0.46 -25.98
C THR A 224 34.87 0.04 -26.63
N ILE A 225 34.21 1.01 -26.01
CA ILE A 225 33.24 1.87 -26.67
C ILE A 225 33.82 3.28 -26.63
N ASP A 226 34.42 3.67 -27.76
CA ASP A 226 34.53 5.05 -28.17
C ASP A 226 33.11 5.61 -28.36
N MET A 227 32.74 6.65 -27.61
CA MET A 227 31.63 7.51 -28.00
C MET A 227 32.18 8.88 -28.36
N ASN A 228 32.21 9.11 -29.67
CA ASN A 228 32.37 10.39 -30.34
C ASN A 228 31.46 11.44 -29.69
N LEU A 229 32.11 12.50 -29.19
CA LEU A 229 31.48 13.77 -28.87
C LEU A 229 31.82 14.72 -30.02
N SER A 230 30.96 14.78 -31.03
CA SER A 230 30.98 15.84 -32.04
C SER A 230 29.57 16.23 -32.43
N ASP A 231 29.32 17.52 -32.28
CA ASP A 231 28.37 18.33 -33.07
C ASP A 231 26.90 18.27 -32.67
N TYR A 232 26.54 19.11 -31.71
CA TYR A 232 25.33 19.94 -31.80
C TYR A 232 25.62 21.32 -31.18
N ASP A 233 26.30 22.15 -31.97
CA ASP A 233 26.14 23.60 -31.99
C ASP A 233 25.99 23.96 -33.46
N THR A 234 24.90 24.65 -33.83
CA THR A 234 24.87 25.88 -34.62
C THR A 234 23.40 26.29 -34.85
N GLU A 235 23.09 27.50 -34.36
CA GLU A 235 22.03 28.47 -34.71
C GLU A 235 20.54 28.16 -34.48
#